data_AF-A0A8D8AQX6-F1
#
_entry.id   AF-A0A8D8AQX6-F1
#
_cell.length_a   1.000
_cell.length_b   1.000
_cell.length_c   1.000
_cell.angle_alpha   90.00
_cell.angle_beta   90.00
_cell.angle_gamma   90.00
#
_symmetry.space_group_name_H-M   'P 1'
#
loop_
_entity.id
_entity.type
_entity.pdbx_description
1 polymer ?
#
loop_
_entity_poly.entity_id
_entity_poly.type
_entity_poly.pdbx_seq_one_letter_code
_entity_poly.pdbx_strand_id
1 'polypeptide(L)'
;DSGSVLLPNGERLTLDEATGIDIIGNLLENTILSVNIPHYGNIHSLLHVIIAYIHDPDNVYLEGPAPMGDTATAMRDPVFYRLHLFVDDLFERYKRKLIPYGIQELGFPGITVRDVSVQISTGKAAVNRLLTYWQRSQVDLGVGLDFGPQGSVLATFTHLQHAPFVYRINVVNDLQKNRRGTIRIFLAPIYQGFGEPLTFDKQRRSVIELDKFTVNLIPGMNNITRRSDESSVTIPFERSFQRKDVAFFPGTERQQFCNCGWPDHMLLPKGNAEGVPYDL
;
A
#
# COMPACT_ATOMS: atom_id res chain seq x y z
N ASP A 1 2.24 -25.46 7.97
CA ASP A 1 3.29 -25.50 9.03
C ASP A 1 4.57 -26.24 8.67
N SER A 2 4.46 -27.29 7.88
CA SER A 2 5.51 -28.18 7.37
C SER A 2 6.70 -27.55 6.65
N GLY A 3 6.72 -26.22 6.42
CA GLY A 3 7.73 -25.58 5.56
C GLY A 3 7.61 -25.97 4.08
N SER A 4 6.51 -26.60 3.68
CA SER A 4 6.28 -27.10 2.32
C SER A 4 4.79 -27.10 1.97
N VAL A 5 4.48 -27.12 0.67
CA VAL A 5 3.13 -27.29 0.10
C VAL A 5 3.05 -28.62 -0.66
N LEU A 6 1.85 -29.18 -0.80
CA LEU A 6 1.56 -30.46 -1.44
C LEU A 6 1.19 -30.21 -2.91
N LEU A 7 1.91 -30.85 -3.82
CA LEU A 7 1.62 -30.83 -5.25
C LEU A 7 0.55 -31.88 -5.61
N PRO A 8 -0.10 -31.78 -6.79
CA PRO A 8 -1.15 -32.71 -7.20
C PRO A 8 -0.67 -34.15 -7.36
N ASN A 9 0.62 -34.34 -7.65
CA ASN A 9 1.28 -35.65 -7.74
C ASN A 9 1.64 -36.26 -6.37
N GLY A 10 1.32 -35.57 -5.26
CA GLY A 10 1.64 -36.00 -3.90
C GLY A 10 3.03 -35.58 -3.39
N GLU A 11 3.86 -34.97 -4.23
CA GLU A 11 5.17 -34.46 -3.83
C GLU A 11 5.05 -33.17 -2.99
N ARG A 12 6.13 -32.83 -2.28
CA ARG A 12 6.19 -31.62 -1.46
C ARG A 12 7.14 -30.59 -2.08
N LEU A 13 6.63 -29.39 -2.32
CA LEU A 13 7.41 -28.22 -2.71
C LEU A 13 7.78 -27.41 -1.47
N THR A 14 9.07 -27.24 -1.19
CA THR A 14 9.55 -26.45 -0.05
C THR A 14 9.27 -24.96 -0.25
N LEU A 15 8.87 -24.28 0.82
CA LEU A 15 8.67 -22.84 0.84
C LEU A 15 9.98 -22.16 1.29
N ASP A 16 10.69 -21.57 0.34
CA ASP A 16 11.93 -20.82 0.61
C ASP A 16 11.69 -19.31 0.76
N GLU A 17 12.66 -18.60 1.30
CA GLU A 17 12.58 -17.16 1.55
C GLU A 17 12.23 -16.33 0.30
N ALA A 18 12.74 -16.73 -0.86
CA ALA A 18 12.64 -15.96 -2.10
C ALA A 18 11.26 -16.10 -2.77
N THR A 19 10.72 -17.31 -2.81
CA THR A 19 9.52 -17.67 -3.59
C THR A 19 8.33 -18.08 -2.73
N GLY A 20 8.57 -18.47 -1.47
CA GLY A 20 7.54 -19.05 -0.62
C GLY A 20 6.37 -18.11 -0.32
N ILE A 21 6.60 -16.80 -0.24
CA ILE A 21 5.50 -15.84 -0.05
C ILE A 21 4.60 -15.73 -1.28
N ASP A 22 5.19 -15.81 -2.48
CA ASP A 22 4.46 -15.78 -3.76
C ASP A 22 3.61 -17.04 -3.94
N ILE A 23 4.20 -18.21 -3.64
CA ILE A 23 3.47 -19.48 -3.64
C ILE A 23 2.27 -19.40 -2.69
N ILE A 24 2.47 -18.96 -1.44
CA ILE A 24 1.38 -18.83 -0.46
C ILE A 24 0.33 -17.83 -0.94
N GLY A 25 0.73 -16.72 -1.58
CA GLY A 25 -0.20 -15.74 -2.14
C GLY A 25 -1.17 -16.39 -3.13
N ASN A 26 -0.61 -17.13 -4.10
CA ASN A 26 -1.37 -17.88 -5.09
C ASN A 26 -2.29 -18.94 -4.47
N LEU A 27 -1.93 -19.51 -3.31
CA LEU A 27 -2.78 -20.46 -2.58
C LEU A 27 -3.95 -19.78 -1.84
N LEU A 28 -3.71 -18.63 -1.21
CA LEU A 28 -4.67 -17.99 -0.30
C LEU A 28 -5.72 -17.13 -1.01
N GLU A 29 -5.28 -16.26 -1.94
CA GLU A 29 -6.20 -15.55 -2.86
C GLU A 29 -6.98 -16.57 -3.70
N ASN A 30 -6.27 -17.64 -4.04
CA ASN A 30 -6.51 -18.56 -5.13
C ASN A 30 -6.37 -17.86 -6.49
N THR A 31 -5.28 -18.18 -7.18
CA THR A 31 -5.11 -17.79 -8.58
C THR A 31 -5.01 -19.05 -9.44
N ILE A 32 -5.06 -18.89 -10.75
CA ILE A 32 -4.75 -19.98 -11.68
C ILE A 32 -3.32 -20.53 -11.51
N LEU A 33 -2.45 -19.82 -10.81
CA LEU A 33 -1.07 -20.20 -10.51
C LEU A 33 -0.95 -20.99 -9.19
N SER A 34 -2.06 -21.20 -8.48
CA SER A 34 -2.08 -22.04 -7.28
C SER A 34 -1.60 -23.46 -7.61
N VAL A 35 -0.59 -23.92 -6.88
CA VAL A 35 0.08 -25.21 -7.18
C VAL A 35 -0.83 -26.42 -6.96
N ASN A 36 -1.92 -26.30 -6.18
CA ASN A 36 -2.85 -27.40 -5.91
C ASN A 36 -4.23 -26.90 -5.44
N ILE A 37 -5.03 -26.37 -6.36
CA ILE A 37 -6.37 -25.81 -6.06
C ILE A 37 -7.30 -26.81 -5.34
N PRO A 38 -7.44 -28.09 -5.77
CA PRO A 38 -8.34 -29.01 -5.08
C PRO A 38 -7.99 -29.26 -3.61
N HIS A 39 -6.71 -29.13 -3.25
CA HIS A 39 -6.25 -29.33 -1.88
C HIS A 39 -6.33 -28.07 -1.03
N TYR A 40 -5.93 -26.91 -1.57
CA TYR A 40 -5.85 -25.65 -0.81
C TYR A 40 -7.12 -24.78 -0.91
N GLY A 41 -7.97 -25.02 -1.89
CA GLY A 41 -9.24 -24.35 -2.08
C GLY A 41 -9.08 -22.89 -2.50
N ASN A 42 -10.01 -22.06 -2.01
CA ASN A 42 -10.13 -20.65 -2.35
C ASN A 42 -10.60 -19.84 -1.14
N ILE A 43 -9.73 -19.66 -0.15
CA ILE A 43 -10.17 -19.14 1.16
C ILE A 43 -10.53 -17.65 1.08
N HIS A 44 -9.65 -16.81 0.55
CA HIS A 44 -9.88 -15.36 0.53
C HIS A 44 -11.09 -14.98 -0.33
N SER A 45 -11.16 -15.45 -1.57
CA SER A 45 -12.28 -15.08 -2.45
C SER A 45 -13.61 -15.68 -1.98
N LEU A 46 -13.63 -16.91 -1.43
CA LEU A 46 -14.86 -17.50 -0.91
C LEU A 46 -15.36 -16.75 0.33
N LEU A 47 -14.47 -16.27 1.21
CA LEU A 47 -14.87 -15.46 2.35
C LEU A 47 -15.49 -14.13 1.93
N HIS A 48 -14.99 -13.50 0.86
CA HIS A 48 -15.64 -12.34 0.25
C HIS A 48 -17.08 -12.67 -0.19
N VAL A 49 -17.28 -13.78 -0.91
CA VAL A 49 -18.60 -14.22 -1.38
C VAL A 49 -19.53 -14.52 -0.21
N ILE A 50 -19.08 -15.28 0.78
CA ILE A 50 -19.90 -15.65 1.95
C ILE A 50 -20.39 -14.39 2.69
N ILE A 51 -19.50 -13.42 2.91
CA ILE A 51 -19.88 -12.18 3.61
C ILE A 51 -20.80 -11.33 2.72
N ALA A 52 -20.54 -11.25 1.42
CA ALA A 52 -21.36 -10.48 0.48
C ALA A 52 -22.82 -10.96 0.45
N TYR A 53 -23.06 -12.28 0.54
CA TYR A 53 -24.38 -12.89 0.48
C TYR A 53 -24.94 -13.32 1.85
N ILE A 54 -24.33 -12.90 2.96
CA ILE A 54 -24.77 -13.33 4.31
C ILE A 54 -26.24 -12.98 4.60
N HIS A 55 -26.78 -11.98 3.92
CA HIS A 55 -28.16 -11.52 4.07
C HIS A 55 -29.18 -12.33 3.24
N ASP A 56 -28.74 -13.08 2.23
CA ASP A 56 -29.56 -13.98 1.40
C ASP A 56 -28.72 -15.16 0.86
N PRO A 57 -28.27 -16.08 1.74
CA PRO A 57 -27.27 -17.09 1.38
C PRO A 57 -27.80 -18.20 0.45
N ASP A 58 -29.11 -18.42 0.42
CA ASP A 58 -29.80 -19.40 -0.42
C ASP A 58 -30.58 -18.75 -1.58
N ASN A 59 -30.43 -17.43 -1.76
CA ASN A 59 -31.02 -16.65 -2.85
C ASN A 59 -32.55 -16.77 -2.92
N VAL A 60 -33.21 -16.88 -1.77
CA VAL A 60 -34.68 -16.98 -1.66
C VAL A 60 -35.32 -15.60 -1.81
N TYR A 61 -34.61 -14.55 -1.40
CA TYR A 61 -35.11 -13.17 -1.47
C TYR A 61 -34.70 -12.45 -2.77
N LEU A 62 -33.83 -13.06 -3.58
CA LEU A 62 -33.33 -12.53 -4.87
C LEU A 62 -32.57 -11.21 -4.69
N GLU A 63 -31.85 -11.08 -3.58
CA GLU A 63 -31.08 -9.88 -3.26
C GLU A 63 -29.68 -9.90 -3.91
N GLY A 64 -29.16 -8.72 -4.26
CA GLY A 64 -27.81 -8.57 -4.83
C GLY A 64 -26.70 -8.61 -3.77
N PRO A 65 -25.42 -8.74 -4.17
CA PRO A 65 -24.32 -8.79 -3.21
C PRO A 65 -24.16 -7.49 -2.41
N ALA A 66 -23.85 -7.61 -1.12
CA ALA A 66 -23.39 -6.50 -0.29
C ALA A 66 -21.98 -6.01 -0.73
N PRO A 67 -21.46 -4.88 -0.22
CA PRO A 67 -20.21 -4.27 -0.71
C PRO A 67 -18.99 -5.21 -0.75
N MET A 68 -18.93 -6.23 0.10
CA MET A 68 -17.86 -7.23 0.08
C MET A 68 -17.76 -8.04 -1.21
N GLY A 69 -18.79 -8.03 -2.07
CA GLY A 69 -18.84 -8.76 -3.33
C GLY A 69 -18.18 -8.05 -4.53
N ASP A 70 -17.79 -6.78 -4.39
CA ASP A 70 -17.17 -6.00 -5.47
C ASP A 70 -15.91 -5.28 -4.97
N THR A 71 -14.79 -5.44 -5.68
CA THR A 71 -13.50 -4.83 -5.31
C THR A 71 -13.53 -3.30 -5.25
N ALA A 72 -14.38 -2.65 -6.05
CA ALA A 72 -14.57 -1.20 -6.04
C ALA A 72 -15.34 -0.71 -4.80
N THR A 73 -15.96 -1.61 -4.03
CA THR A 73 -16.80 -1.28 -2.87
C THR A 73 -16.40 -1.97 -1.57
N ALA A 74 -15.67 -3.08 -1.63
CA ALA A 74 -15.35 -3.91 -0.48
C ALA A 74 -14.61 -3.15 0.63
N MET A 75 -13.66 -2.27 0.27
CA MET A 75 -12.93 -1.44 1.24
C MET A 75 -13.81 -0.43 2.00
N ARG A 76 -15.09 -0.25 1.62
CA ARG A 76 -16.05 0.58 2.37
C ARG A 76 -16.62 -0.14 3.60
N ASP A 77 -16.63 -1.47 3.61
CA ASP A 77 -17.14 -2.26 4.73
C ASP A 77 -16.02 -2.49 5.77
N PRO A 78 -16.21 -2.14 7.05
CA PRO A 78 -15.22 -2.42 8.10
C PRO A 78 -14.81 -3.89 8.21
N VAL A 79 -15.65 -4.84 7.81
CA VAL A 79 -15.33 -6.27 7.83
C VAL A 79 -14.20 -6.62 6.85
N PHE A 80 -14.01 -5.82 5.79
CA PHE A 80 -12.90 -5.98 4.84
C PHE A 80 -11.56 -6.05 5.56
N TYR A 81 -11.32 -5.12 6.49
CA TYR A 81 -10.07 -5.03 7.22
C TYR A 81 -9.90 -6.18 8.22
N ARG A 82 -11.00 -6.71 8.77
CA ARG A 82 -10.95 -7.89 9.66
C ARG A 82 -10.62 -9.16 8.88
N LEU A 83 -11.23 -9.36 7.72
CA LEU A 83 -10.93 -10.48 6.82
C LEU A 83 -9.47 -10.40 6.35
N HIS A 84 -9.03 -9.24 5.87
CA HIS A 84 -7.67 -9.09 5.38
C HIS A 84 -6.62 -9.19 6.49
N LEU A 85 -6.93 -8.80 7.74
CA LEU A 85 -6.06 -9.07 8.88
C LEU A 85 -5.95 -10.59 9.16
N PHE A 86 -7.04 -11.35 9.03
CA PHE A 86 -6.99 -12.81 9.13
C PHE A 86 -6.10 -13.43 8.04
N VAL A 87 -6.20 -12.96 6.80
CA VAL A 87 -5.35 -13.42 5.70
C VAL A 87 -3.89 -12.99 5.91
N ASP A 88 -3.65 -11.75 6.36
CA ASP A 88 -2.33 -11.24 6.73
C ASP A 88 -1.69 -12.06 7.85
N ASP A 89 -2.46 -12.49 8.86
CA ASP A 89 -1.98 -13.38 9.92
C ASP A 89 -1.47 -14.73 9.37
N LEU A 90 -2.02 -15.23 8.26
CA LEU A 90 -1.52 -16.44 7.60
C LEU A 90 -0.17 -16.21 6.90
N PHE A 91 0.00 -15.07 6.23
CA PHE A 91 1.28 -14.66 5.65
C PHE A 91 2.34 -14.41 6.72
N GLU A 92 1.95 -13.73 7.80
CA GLU A 92 2.79 -13.46 8.97
C GLU A 92 3.24 -14.76 9.64
N ARG A 93 2.37 -15.77 9.74
CA ARG A 93 2.72 -17.10 10.26
C ARG A 93 3.82 -17.78 9.43
N TYR A 94 3.86 -17.52 8.12
CA TYR A 94 4.96 -17.94 7.27
C TYR A 94 6.21 -17.10 7.49
N LYS A 95 6.09 -15.77 7.47
CA LYS A 95 7.22 -14.84 7.68
C LYS A 95 7.94 -15.07 9.01
N ARG A 96 7.23 -15.46 10.08
CA ARG A 96 7.83 -15.83 11.38
C ARG A 96 8.76 -17.03 11.36
N LYS A 97 8.75 -17.83 10.29
CA LYS A 97 9.64 -19.00 10.13
C LYS A 97 10.92 -18.67 9.39
N LEU A 98 10.99 -17.51 8.77
CA LEU A 98 12.19 -17.04 8.11
C LEU A 98 13.22 -16.63 9.17
N ILE A 99 14.48 -16.77 8.80
CA ILE A 99 15.58 -16.34 9.64
C ILE A 99 15.59 -14.80 9.63
N PRO A 100 15.68 -14.12 10.79
CA PRO A 100 15.81 -12.67 10.82
C PRO A 100 17.04 -12.19 10.03
N TYR A 101 16.91 -11.06 9.34
CA TYR A 101 17.99 -10.50 8.55
C TYR A 101 19.26 -10.27 9.38
N GLY A 102 20.39 -10.69 8.83
CA GLY A 102 21.71 -10.47 9.39
C GLY A 102 22.29 -9.09 9.07
N ILE A 103 23.42 -8.77 9.69
CA ILE A 103 24.14 -7.50 9.49
C ILE A 103 24.52 -7.29 8.01
N GLN A 104 24.83 -8.36 7.28
CA GLN A 104 25.23 -8.26 5.87
C GLN A 104 24.07 -7.88 4.95
N GLU A 105 22.84 -8.25 5.31
CA GLU A 105 21.64 -7.99 4.52
C GLU A 105 21.07 -6.60 4.81
N LEU A 106 21.17 -6.15 6.06
CA LEU A 106 20.73 -4.82 6.49
C LEU A 106 21.82 -3.75 6.26
N GLY A 107 23.08 -4.14 6.30
CA GLY A 107 24.22 -3.23 6.22
C GLY A 107 24.47 -2.74 4.80
N PHE A 108 24.93 -1.50 4.69
CA PHE A 108 25.45 -0.95 3.44
C PHE A 108 26.87 -0.38 3.65
N PRO A 109 27.90 -1.24 3.71
CA PRO A 109 29.22 -0.87 4.24
C PRO A 109 29.84 0.35 3.54
N GLY A 110 30.33 1.32 4.32
CA GLY A 110 30.91 2.58 3.83
C GLY A 110 29.89 3.66 3.46
N ILE A 111 28.59 3.40 3.64
CA ILE A 111 27.51 4.38 3.47
C ILE A 111 26.85 4.62 4.83
N THR A 112 26.76 5.88 5.23
CA THR A 112 26.15 6.29 6.51
C THR A 112 25.10 7.36 6.27
N VAL A 113 23.86 7.14 6.73
CA VAL A 113 22.86 8.21 6.83
C VAL A 113 23.16 9.04 8.07
N ARG A 114 23.42 10.34 7.90
CA ARG A 114 23.79 11.25 8.99
C ARG A 114 22.60 11.99 9.57
N ASP A 115 21.67 12.38 8.72
CA ASP A 115 20.52 13.18 9.10
C ASP A 115 19.39 12.97 8.10
N VAL A 116 18.16 12.97 8.62
CA VAL A 116 16.92 12.90 7.85
C VAL A 116 15.97 13.92 8.44
N SER A 117 15.42 14.78 7.59
CA SER A 117 14.38 15.72 7.98
C SER A 117 13.32 15.87 6.91
N VAL A 118 12.11 16.23 7.34
CA VAL A 118 11.01 16.59 6.45
C VAL A 118 10.57 18.02 6.68
N GLN A 119 10.25 18.71 5.60
CA GLN A 119 9.79 20.09 5.67
C GLN A 119 8.72 20.35 4.62
N ILE A 120 7.64 21.03 5.01
CA ILE A 120 6.62 21.48 4.07
C ILE A 120 7.24 22.43 3.05
N SER A 121 6.93 22.24 1.77
CA SER A 121 7.60 22.90 0.64
C SER A 121 7.50 24.43 0.66
N THR A 122 6.45 24.98 1.30
CA THR A 122 6.29 26.43 1.47
C THR A 122 7.24 27.03 2.51
N GLY A 123 7.95 26.19 3.29
CA GLY A 123 8.89 26.61 4.35
C GLY A 123 8.23 27.24 5.58
N LYS A 124 6.90 27.36 5.61
CA LYS A 124 6.16 28.04 6.69
C LYS A 124 5.96 27.20 7.95
N ALA A 125 6.06 25.87 7.83
CA ALA A 125 5.90 24.96 8.95
C ALA A 125 7.25 24.59 9.57
N ALA A 126 7.20 24.19 10.85
CA ALA A 126 8.36 23.61 11.54
C ALA A 126 8.87 22.35 10.82
N VAL A 127 10.18 22.13 10.91
CA VAL A 127 10.82 20.89 10.45
C VAL A 127 10.25 19.70 11.24
N ASN A 128 10.13 18.55 10.58
CA ASN A 128 9.57 17.31 11.13
C ASN A 128 8.10 17.45 11.58
N ARG A 129 7.35 18.34 10.93
CA ARG A 129 5.90 18.50 11.12
C ARG A 129 5.17 18.44 9.78
N LEU A 130 4.46 17.34 9.57
CA LEU A 130 3.59 17.14 8.41
C LEU A 130 2.17 17.60 8.76
N LEU A 131 1.44 18.10 7.75
CA LEU A 131 0.09 18.66 7.93
C LEU A 131 -0.88 17.95 7.00
N THR A 132 -1.99 17.51 7.58
CA THR A 132 -3.15 16.96 6.88
C THR A 132 -4.36 17.87 7.05
N TYR A 133 -5.28 17.84 6.10
CA TYR A 133 -6.50 18.63 6.10
C TYR A 133 -7.58 18.00 5.22
N TRP A 134 -8.80 18.54 5.29
CA TRP A 134 -9.88 18.18 4.39
C TRP A 134 -9.83 19.05 3.14
N GLN A 135 -9.78 18.42 1.97
CA GLN A 135 -9.91 19.09 0.69
C GLN A 135 -11.28 18.80 0.10
N ARG A 136 -11.95 19.84 -0.41
CA ARG A 136 -13.19 19.71 -1.19
C ARG A 136 -12.82 19.70 -2.68
N SER A 137 -13.25 18.66 -3.38
CA SER A 137 -12.98 18.46 -4.81
C SER A 137 -14.28 18.20 -5.56
N GLN A 138 -14.23 18.38 -6.89
CA GLN A 138 -15.36 18.10 -7.77
C GLN A 138 -14.94 17.08 -8.83
N VAL A 139 -15.85 16.15 -9.15
CA VAL A 139 -15.69 15.18 -10.23
C VAL A 139 -16.92 15.19 -11.11
N ASP A 140 -16.73 15.02 -12.41
CA ASP A 140 -17.81 14.91 -13.37
C ASP A 140 -18.24 13.46 -13.56
N LEU A 141 -19.46 13.15 -13.14
CA LEU A 141 -20.09 11.83 -13.23
C LEU A 141 -20.87 11.62 -14.53
N GLY A 142 -20.94 12.63 -15.42
CA GLY A 142 -21.82 12.62 -16.58
C GLY A 142 -21.57 11.45 -17.54
N VAL A 143 -20.34 10.95 -17.64
CA VAL A 143 -19.98 9.81 -18.51
C VAL A 143 -20.56 8.47 -18.00
N GLY A 144 -20.82 8.35 -16.69
CA GLY A 144 -21.28 7.10 -16.07
C GLY A 144 -22.79 7.04 -15.81
N LEU A 145 -23.57 8.03 -16.25
CA LEU A 145 -25.00 8.13 -15.95
C LEU A 145 -25.83 8.16 -17.25
N ASP A 146 -26.57 7.08 -17.50
CA ASP A 146 -27.33 6.86 -18.75
C ASP A 146 -28.47 7.89 -18.99
N PHE A 147 -28.93 8.57 -17.95
CA PHE A 147 -30.10 9.47 -18.00
C PHE A 147 -29.78 10.92 -17.61
N GLY A 148 -28.50 11.30 -17.56
CA GLY A 148 -28.11 12.69 -17.32
C GLY A 148 -28.60 13.61 -18.44
N PRO A 149 -29.09 14.84 -18.16
CA PRO A 149 -29.28 15.83 -19.21
C PRO A 149 -27.97 16.00 -19.98
N GLN A 150 -28.01 16.25 -21.29
CA GLN A 150 -26.80 16.52 -22.08
C GLN A 150 -25.96 17.59 -21.38
N GLY A 151 -24.84 17.21 -20.76
CA GLY A 151 -24.09 18.11 -19.87
C GLY A 151 -23.16 17.42 -18.88
N SER A 152 -22.49 18.22 -18.06
CA SER A 152 -21.63 17.79 -16.95
C SER A 152 -22.48 17.54 -15.70
N VAL A 153 -22.26 16.43 -15.01
CA VAL A 153 -22.91 16.12 -13.72
C VAL A 153 -21.84 16.18 -12.63
N LEU A 154 -21.65 17.36 -12.05
CA LEU A 154 -20.60 17.56 -11.05
C LEU A 154 -21.05 17.08 -9.66
N ALA A 155 -20.33 16.11 -9.10
CA ALA A 155 -20.42 15.75 -7.70
C ALA A 155 -19.31 16.44 -6.92
N THR A 156 -19.69 17.08 -5.81
CA THR A 156 -18.73 17.68 -4.87
C THR A 156 -18.56 16.75 -3.68
N PHE A 157 -17.32 16.44 -3.33
CA PHE A 157 -16.99 15.57 -2.20
C PHE A 157 -15.79 16.10 -1.42
N THR A 158 -15.63 15.62 -0.20
CA THR A 158 -14.52 15.98 0.69
C THR A 158 -13.68 14.75 0.96
N HIS A 159 -12.36 14.89 0.84
CA HIS A 159 -11.41 13.81 1.08
C HIS A 159 -10.20 14.31 1.88
N LEU A 160 -9.46 13.39 2.49
CA LEU A 160 -8.21 13.70 3.16
C LEU A 160 -7.21 14.28 2.16
N GLN A 161 -6.35 15.17 2.61
CA GLN A 161 -5.23 15.72 1.86
C GLN A 161 -4.06 16.01 2.81
N HIS A 162 -2.85 16.11 2.28
CA HIS A 162 -1.70 16.64 3.00
C HIS A 162 -1.05 17.82 2.28
N ALA A 163 -0.34 18.65 3.03
CA ALA A 163 0.48 19.71 2.45
C ALA A 163 1.69 19.08 1.70
N PRO A 164 2.10 19.60 0.53
CA PRO A 164 3.31 19.14 -0.14
C PRO A 164 4.54 19.34 0.74
N PHE A 165 5.43 18.35 0.77
CA PHE A 165 6.63 18.37 1.60
C PHE A 165 7.82 17.74 0.87
N VAL A 166 8.99 17.91 1.47
CA VAL A 166 10.27 17.47 0.92
C VAL A 166 11.07 16.75 2.00
N TYR A 167 11.60 15.57 1.66
CA TYR A 167 12.63 14.90 2.43
C TYR A 167 13.98 15.51 2.13
N ARG A 168 14.76 15.78 3.18
CA ARG A 168 16.17 16.16 3.11
C ARG A 168 16.98 15.09 3.82
N ILE A 169 17.84 14.40 3.08
CA ILE A 169 18.58 13.22 3.55
C ILE A 169 20.06 13.47 3.32
N ASN A 170 20.85 13.48 4.39
CA ASN A 170 22.29 13.65 4.33
C ASN A 170 22.97 12.29 4.44
N VAL A 171 23.67 11.88 3.39
CA VAL A 171 24.35 10.59 3.31
C VAL A 171 25.84 10.80 3.08
N VAL A 172 26.66 10.10 3.85
CA VAL A 172 28.12 10.08 3.66
C VAL A 172 28.53 8.77 3.02
N ASN A 173 29.31 8.86 1.94
CA ASN A 173 29.98 7.74 1.31
C ASN A 173 31.48 7.82 1.63
N ASP A 174 31.96 6.97 2.52
CA ASP A 174 33.36 6.91 2.97
C ASP A 174 34.27 6.17 1.97
N LEU A 175 33.72 5.70 0.84
CA LEU A 175 34.46 4.99 -0.20
C LEU A 175 35.06 5.97 -1.22
N GLN A 176 36.15 5.57 -1.86
CA GLN A 176 36.80 6.32 -2.94
C GLN A 176 36.13 6.13 -4.31
N LYS A 177 34.88 5.62 -4.35
CA LYS A 177 34.12 5.38 -5.60
C LYS A 177 32.64 5.68 -5.42
N ASN A 178 32.00 6.00 -6.54
CA ASN A 178 30.55 6.15 -6.60
C ASN A 178 29.86 4.83 -6.24
N ARG A 179 28.72 4.92 -5.54
CA ARG A 179 27.92 3.76 -5.19
C ARG A 179 26.44 4.00 -5.47
N ARG A 180 25.82 3.11 -6.24
CA ARG A 180 24.37 3.11 -6.42
C ARG A 180 23.71 2.50 -5.19
N GLY A 181 22.76 3.21 -4.59
CA GLY A 181 21.93 2.75 -3.48
C GLY A 181 20.45 2.93 -3.77
N THR A 182 19.62 2.36 -2.91
CA THR A 182 18.17 2.57 -2.92
C THR A 182 17.77 3.15 -1.57
N ILE A 183 17.13 4.31 -1.58
CA ILE A 183 16.49 4.87 -0.39
C ILE A 183 15.10 4.26 -0.29
N ARG A 184 14.77 3.73 0.90
CA ARG A 184 13.45 3.20 1.25
C ARG A 184 12.98 3.98 2.46
N ILE A 185 11.86 4.68 2.32
CA ILE A 185 11.28 5.51 3.37
C ILE A 185 10.02 4.83 3.86
N PHE A 186 9.92 4.65 5.17
CA PHE A 186 8.77 4.06 5.82
C PHE A 186 8.27 4.99 6.93
N LEU A 187 7.04 4.81 7.35
CA LEU A 187 6.47 5.53 8.50
C LEU A 187 5.86 4.51 9.46
N ALA A 188 6.19 4.61 10.74
CA ALA A 188 5.72 3.69 11.76
C ALA A 188 5.04 4.44 12.92
N PRO A 189 3.84 4.03 13.35
CA PRO A 189 3.22 4.61 14.53
C PRO A 189 4.02 4.26 15.79
N ILE A 190 4.14 5.20 16.72
CA ILE A 190 4.83 4.96 18.00
C ILE A 190 3.86 4.41 19.05
N TYR A 191 2.61 4.88 19.04
CA TYR A 191 1.61 4.59 20.08
C TYR A 191 0.43 3.80 19.54
N GLN A 192 -0.17 2.97 20.40
CA GLN A 192 -1.45 2.33 20.10
C GLN A 192 -2.60 3.28 20.45
N GLY A 193 -3.15 3.99 19.46
CA GLY A 193 -4.18 5.00 19.70
C GLY A 193 -3.64 6.15 20.55
N PHE A 194 -4.33 6.50 21.64
CA PHE A 194 -3.87 7.47 22.64
C PHE A 194 -3.16 6.82 23.85
N GLY A 195 -2.83 5.53 23.75
CA GLY A 195 -2.32 4.72 24.86
C GLY A 195 -0.80 4.53 24.85
N GLU A 196 -0.38 3.34 25.27
CA GLU A 196 1.02 2.95 25.46
C GLU A 196 1.83 2.86 24.13
N PRO A 197 3.16 2.99 24.20
CA PRO A 197 4.05 2.70 23.08
C PRO A 197 3.88 1.28 22.56
N LEU A 198 3.95 1.11 21.24
CA LEU A 198 3.95 -0.19 20.58
C LEU A 198 5.27 -0.92 20.83
N THR A 199 5.19 -2.22 21.11
CA THR A 199 6.39 -3.06 21.02
C THR A 199 6.85 -3.15 19.58
N PHE A 200 8.15 -3.36 19.34
CA PHE A 200 8.70 -3.46 17.99
C PHE A 200 7.98 -4.52 17.12
N ASP A 201 7.64 -5.68 17.69
CA ASP A 201 6.91 -6.75 16.99
C ASP A 201 5.50 -6.33 16.53
N LYS A 202 4.84 -5.43 17.27
CA LYS A 202 3.56 -4.84 16.85
C LYS A 202 3.77 -3.70 15.87
N GLN A 203 4.72 -2.81 16.14
CA GLN A 203 5.03 -1.66 15.32
C GLN A 203 5.38 -2.08 13.88
N ARG A 204 6.21 -3.13 13.70
CA ARG A 204 6.61 -3.63 12.38
C ARG A 204 5.43 -4.05 11.49
N ARG A 205 4.29 -4.44 12.06
CA ARG A 205 3.07 -4.80 11.32
C ARG A 205 2.25 -3.57 10.89
N SER A 206 2.59 -2.40 11.38
CA SER A 206 1.92 -1.13 11.08
C SER A 206 2.82 -0.14 10.34
N VAL A 207 3.98 -0.61 9.86
CA VAL A 207 4.90 0.18 9.03
C VAL A 207 4.31 0.31 7.64
N ILE A 208 4.19 1.55 7.15
CA ILE A 208 3.75 1.84 5.79
C ILE A 208 4.91 2.35 4.94
N GLU A 209 4.97 1.95 3.68
CA GLU A 209 5.96 2.48 2.73
C GLU A 209 5.51 3.88 2.27
N LEU A 210 6.42 4.85 2.32
CA LEU A 210 6.17 6.20 1.79
C LEU A 210 6.86 6.45 0.45
N ASP A 211 8.04 5.87 0.22
CA ASP A 211 8.79 6.04 -1.03
C ASP A 211 9.92 5.02 -1.19
N LYS A 212 10.30 4.78 -2.45
CA LYS A 212 11.42 3.93 -2.85
C LYS A 212 12.04 4.44 -4.14
N PHE A 213 13.29 4.90 -4.07
CA PHE A 213 14.00 5.43 -5.23
C PHE A 213 15.50 5.15 -5.19
N THR A 214 16.11 5.13 -6.38
CA THR A 214 17.55 4.88 -6.51
C THR A 214 18.33 6.20 -6.50
N VAL A 215 19.53 6.14 -5.93
CA VAL A 215 20.45 7.27 -5.84
C VAL A 215 21.86 6.84 -6.22
N ASN A 216 22.63 7.76 -6.81
CA ASN A 216 24.04 7.56 -7.05
C ASN A 216 24.84 8.41 -6.05
N LEU A 217 25.49 7.75 -5.09
CA LEU A 217 26.22 8.38 -4.00
C LEU A 217 27.68 8.59 -4.42
N ILE A 218 28.11 9.84 -4.54
CA ILE A 218 29.51 10.19 -4.80
C ILE A 218 30.34 10.10 -3.51
N PRO A 219 31.67 9.89 -3.57
CA PRO A 219 32.55 9.98 -2.39
C PRO A 219 32.33 11.26 -1.58
N GLY A 220 32.32 11.15 -0.25
CA GLY A 220 32.06 12.26 0.65
C GLY A 220 30.57 12.49 0.94
N MET A 221 30.19 13.74 1.16
CA MET A 221 28.83 14.13 1.60
C MET A 221 27.87 14.29 0.41
N ASN A 222 26.68 13.70 0.54
CA ASN A 222 25.59 13.77 -0.44
C ASN A 222 24.35 14.34 0.24
N ASN A 223 23.85 15.47 -0.26
CA ASN A 223 22.63 16.11 0.23
C ASN A 223 21.49 15.80 -0.73
N ILE A 224 20.65 14.84 -0.37
CA ILE A 224 19.58 14.30 -1.23
C ILE A 224 18.28 15.00 -0.87
N THR A 225 17.56 15.46 -1.88
CA THR A 225 16.26 16.12 -1.74
C THR A 225 15.23 15.34 -2.55
N ARG A 226 14.10 15.00 -1.94
CA ARG A 226 13.03 14.21 -2.58
C ARG A 226 11.68 14.82 -2.26
N ARG A 227 10.87 15.15 -3.28
CA ARG A 227 9.54 15.74 -3.06
C ARG A 227 8.49 14.65 -2.82
N SER A 228 7.46 14.96 -2.05
CA SER A 228 6.36 14.05 -1.76
C SER A 228 5.59 13.62 -3.02
N ASP A 229 5.46 14.53 -4.01
CA ASP A 229 4.78 14.30 -5.28
C ASP A 229 5.56 13.38 -6.25
N GLU A 230 6.78 12.99 -5.89
CA GLU A 230 7.59 12.03 -6.63
C GLU A 230 7.50 10.62 -6.07
N SER A 231 6.71 10.39 -5.01
CA SER A 231 6.58 9.10 -4.32
C SER A 231 6.34 7.95 -5.31
N SER A 232 7.07 6.85 -5.13
CA SER A 232 6.84 5.62 -5.89
C SER A 232 5.55 4.88 -5.51
N VAL A 233 4.90 5.29 -4.42
CA VAL A 233 3.69 4.63 -3.88
C VAL A 233 2.43 5.22 -4.52
N THR A 234 2.46 6.50 -4.87
CA THR A 234 1.25 7.26 -5.21
C THR A 234 1.08 7.57 -6.69
N ILE A 235 -0.17 7.88 -7.06
CA ILE A 235 -0.53 8.47 -8.35
C ILE A 235 -1.20 9.83 -8.15
N PRO A 236 -0.98 10.80 -9.06
CA PRO A 236 -1.61 12.12 -8.99
C PRO A 236 -3.15 12.07 -9.00
N PHE A 237 -3.78 13.12 -8.45
CA PHE A 237 -5.24 13.25 -8.37
C PHE A 237 -5.93 13.10 -9.73
N GLU A 238 -5.37 13.70 -10.77
CA GLU A 238 -5.91 13.66 -12.14
C GLU A 238 -5.96 12.21 -12.65
N ARG A 239 -4.98 11.36 -12.30
CA ARG A 239 -5.03 9.95 -12.69
C ARG A 239 -6.17 9.17 -12.03
N SER A 240 -6.61 9.63 -10.86
CA SER A 240 -7.71 9.03 -10.11
C SER A 240 -9.09 9.51 -10.59
N PHE A 241 -9.23 10.79 -10.94
CA PHE A 241 -10.55 11.43 -11.16
C PHE A 241 -10.74 12.12 -12.52
N GLN A 242 -9.78 12.04 -13.43
CA GLN A 242 -9.93 12.65 -14.75
C GLN A 242 -11.08 12.00 -15.52
N ARG A 243 -11.97 12.86 -16.04
CA ARG A 243 -13.01 12.48 -16.99
C ARG A 243 -12.35 11.89 -18.24
N LYS A 244 -12.57 10.61 -18.49
CA LYS A 244 -12.16 9.95 -19.74
C LYS A 244 -13.30 10.10 -20.74
N ASP A 245 -13.23 11.14 -21.57
CA ASP A 245 -14.19 11.28 -22.66
C ASP A 245 -14.08 10.07 -23.61
N VAL A 246 -15.24 9.67 -24.14
CA VAL A 246 -15.49 8.44 -24.91
C VAL A 246 -14.71 8.44 -26.23
N ALA A 247 -13.41 8.19 -26.14
CA ALA A 247 -12.51 7.87 -27.25
C ALA A 247 -11.35 6.96 -26.80
N PHE A 248 -11.52 6.25 -25.68
CA PHE A 248 -10.59 5.22 -25.24
C PHE A 248 -11.27 3.86 -25.35
N PHE A 249 -11.19 3.27 -26.54
CA PHE A 249 -11.58 1.89 -26.77
C PHE A 249 -10.85 0.94 -25.80
N PRO A 250 -11.53 -0.01 -25.15
CA PRO A 250 -10.90 -0.99 -24.28
C PRO A 250 -10.05 -1.95 -25.13
N GLY A 251 -8.75 -2.08 -24.81
CA GLY A 251 -7.89 -3.07 -25.51
C GLY A 251 -6.40 -2.79 -25.58
N THR A 252 -5.87 -1.68 -25.03
CA THR A 252 -4.41 -1.48 -24.99
C THR A 252 -3.86 -1.75 -23.60
N GLU A 253 -2.95 -2.72 -23.47
CA GLU A 253 -2.27 -3.13 -22.22
C GLU A 253 -1.66 -1.95 -21.44
N ARG A 254 -1.41 -0.82 -22.12
CA ARG A 254 -0.94 0.44 -21.53
C ARG A 254 -1.93 1.12 -20.57
N GLN A 255 -3.20 0.72 -20.49
CA GLN A 255 -4.21 1.47 -19.72
C GLN A 255 -4.47 0.94 -18.31
N GLN A 256 -4.31 -0.36 -18.05
CA GLN A 256 -4.50 -0.91 -16.69
C GLN A 256 -3.37 -0.51 -15.74
N PHE A 257 -2.12 -0.47 -16.21
CA PHE A 257 -0.98 -0.02 -15.41
C PHE A 257 -1.00 1.48 -15.05
N CYS A 258 -1.71 2.31 -15.82
CA CYS A 258 -1.69 3.77 -15.64
C CYS A 258 -2.55 4.29 -14.47
N ASN A 259 -3.50 3.48 -14.00
CA ASN A 259 -4.46 3.85 -12.94
C ASN A 259 -4.24 3.09 -11.62
N CYS A 260 -3.34 2.10 -11.59
CA CYS A 260 -2.97 1.42 -10.36
C CYS A 260 -1.94 2.27 -9.59
N GLY A 261 -2.26 2.58 -8.34
CA GLY A 261 -1.39 3.30 -7.42
C GLY A 261 -2.20 3.89 -6.26
N TRP A 262 -1.53 4.16 -5.15
CA TRP A 262 -2.20 4.76 -3.99
C TRP A 262 -2.57 6.23 -4.30
N PRO A 263 -3.75 6.73 -3.90
CA PRO A 263 -4.06 8.13 -4.14
C PRO A 263 -3.07 9.04 -3.41
N ASP A 264 -2.48 10.02 -4.09
CA ASP A 264 -1.50 10.95 -3.50
C ASP A 264 -2.00 11.61 -2.20
N HIS A 265 -3.26 12.04 -2.22
CA HIS A 265 -3.91 12.68 -1.06
C HIS A 265 -4.10 11.74 0.16
N MET A 266 -3.75 10.46 0.03
CA MET A 266 -3.75 9.44 1.08
C MET A 266 -2.33 8.99 1.47
N LEU A 267 -1.25 9.61 0.95
CA LEU A 267 0.14 9.22 1.25
C LEU A 267 0.43 9.18 2.76
N LEU A 268 -0.15 10.10 3.52
CA LEU A 268 0.02 10.19 4.96
C LEU A 268 -1.24 9.76 5.71
N PRO A 269 -1.10 9.08 6.87
CA PRO A 269 -2.20 8.92 7.80
C PRO A 269 -2.77 10.26 8.24
N LYS A 270 -4.08 10.30 8.52
CA LYS A 270 -4.77 11.53 8.92
C LYS A 270 -4.14 12.21 10.16
N GLY A 271 -3.70 11.44 11.15
CA GLY A 271 -3.32 11.97 12.46
C GLY A 271 -4.51 12.57 13.23
N ASN A 272 -4.22 13.51 14.13
CA ASN A 272 -5.22 14.24 14.92
C ASN A 272 -4.82 15.73 15.04
N ALA A 273 -5.68 16.55 15.63
CA ALA A 273 -5.47 18.00 15.74
C ALA A 273 -4.30 18.38 16.69
N GLU A 274 -3.96 17.51 17.64
CA GLU A 274 -2.88 17.71 18.61
C GLU A 274 -1.50 17.37 18.02
N GLY A 275 -1.49 16.54 16.97
CA GLY A 275 -0.29 15.94 16.39
C GLY A 275 -0.09 14.52 16.90
N VAL A 276 0.19 13.60 15.98
CA VAL A 276 0.54 12.22 16.32
C VAL A 276 2.01 12.00 15.95
N PRO A 277 2.86 11.57 16.88
CA PRO A 277 4.25 11.29 16.59
C PRO A 277 4.39 9.94 15.88
N TYR A 278 5.28 9.90 14.90
CA TYR A 278 5.64 8.72 14.11
C TYR A 278 7.16 8.62 14.03
N ASP A 279 7.67 7.40 13.89
CA ASP A 279 9.04 7.15 13.46
C ASP A 279 9.08 7.20 11.93
N LEU A 280 10.02 7.96 11.38
CA LEU A 280 10.32 8.09 9.95
C LEU A 280 11.71 7.50 9.65
#